data_AF-A0A7X7EZJ3-F1
#
_entry.id   AF-A0A7X7EZJ3-F1
#
_cell.length_a   1.000
_cell.length_b   1.000
_cell.length_c   1.000
_cell.angle_alpha   90.00
_cell.angle_beta   90.00
_cell.angle_gamma   90.00
#
_symmetry.space_group_name_H-M   'P 1'
#
loop_
_entity.id
_entity.type
_entity.pdbx_description
1 polymer ?
#
loop_
_entity_poly.entity_id
_entity_poly.type
_entity_poly.pdbx_seq_one_letter_code
_entity_poly.pdbx_strand_id
1 'polypeptide(L)'
;MATTAQRRLQPIEMRRFGSSRPSHAIPDLTEIQTGSYERFLQYGIPGEKRADIGIESVLREIFPIESYDKSLRLEYLRYELGKPRYEPDECRQLRLTYGRPFKVWLRLTKEQPVEEEVYLGDIPIMLGGG
;
A
#
# COMPACT_ATOMS: atom_id res chain seq x y z
N MET A 1 -33.12 8.80 -36.11
CA MET A 1 -32.07 7.92 -35.54
C MET A 1 -30.91 8.79 -35.13
N ALA A 2 -30.51 8.77 -33.85
CA ALA A 2 -29.40 9.59 -33.38
C ALA A 2 -28.06 8.97 -33.80
N THR A 3 -27.31 9.63 -34.69
CA THR A 3 -25.93 9.26 -35.02
C THR A 3 -25.02 9.52 -33.83
N THR A 4 -24.38 8.47 -33.32
CA THR A 4 -23.39 8.58 -32.23
C THR A 4 -22.22 9.43 -32.70
N ALA A 5 -22.03 10.60 -32.09
CA ALA A 5 -20.92 11.49 -32.41
C ALA A 5 -19.59 10.86 -31.98
N GLN A 6 -18.80 10.39 -32.93
CA GLN A 6 -17.41 9.98 -32.67
C GLN A 6 -16.55 11.24 -32.46
N ARG A 7 -16.20 11.51 -31.19
CA ARG A 7 -15.40 12.70 -30.79
C ARG A 7 -13.89 12.52 -30.94
N ARG A 8 -13.43 11.37 -31.45
CA ARG A 8 -12.02 11.11 -31.74
C ARG A 8 -11.87 10.82 -33.22
N LEU A 9 -10.99 11.57 -33.87
CA LEU A 9 -10.56 11.26 -35.23
C LEU A 9 -9.85 9.91 -35.20
N GLN A 10 -10.39 8.94 -35.94
CA GLN A 10 -9.71 7.68 -36.23
C GLN A 10 -9.14 7.80 -37.64
N PRO A 11 -7.87 8.19 -37.79
CA PRO A 11 -7.27 8.32 -39.12
C PRO A 11 -7.25 6.95 -39.80
N ILE A 12 -7.62 6.92 -41.09
CA ILE A 12 -7.62 5.71 -41.91
C ILE A 12 -6.17 5.22 -42.15
N GLU A 13 -5.21 6.14 -42.13
CA GLU A 13 -3.79 5.88 -42.39
C GLU A 13 -2.91 6.59 -41.35
N MET A 14 -1.93 5.88 -40.77
CA MET A 14 -0.92 6.46 -39.87
C MET A 14 0.44 6.45 -40.57
N ARG A 15 0.97 7.62 -40.92
CA ARG A 15 2.31 7.77 -41.51
C ARG A 15 3.34 8.04 -40.42
N ARG A 16 4.40 7.23 -40.35
CA ARG A 16 5.53 7.37 -39.41
C ARG A 16 6.78 7.79 -40.19
N PHE A 17 7.43 8.88 -39.76
CA PHE A 17 8.67 9.39 -40.34
C PHE A 17 9.83 9.17 -39.35
N GLY A 18 11.04 8.90 -39.85
CA GLY A 18 12.23 8.66 -39.01
C GLY A 18 13.04 7.44 -39.45
N SER A 19 14.25 7.27 -38.89
CA SER A 19 15.21 6.23 -39.27
C SER A 19 14.91 4.83 -38.74
N SER A 20 13.79 4.64 -38.06
CA SER A 20 13.32 3.35 -37.50
C SER A 20 14.35 2.60 -36.65
N ARG A 21 15.33 3.31 -36.07
CA ARG A 21 16.27 2.69 -35.12
C ARG A 21 15.47 2.11 -33.96
N PRO A 22 15.81 0.88 -33.51
CA PRO A 22 15.11 0.29 -32.38
C PRO A 22 15.29 1.18 -31.16
N SER A 23 14.22 1.83 -30.73
CA SER A 23 14.15 2.47 -29.43
C SER A 23 13.88 1.39 -28.39
N HIS A 24 14.46 1.52 -27.21
CA HIS A 24 14.03 0.73 -26.05
C HIS A 24 12.52 0.88 -25.86
N ALA A 25 11.85 -0.19 -25.43
CA ALA A 25 10.43 -0.11 -25.11
C ALA A 25 10.23 0.94 -24.00
N ILE A 26 9.19 1.75 -24.14
CA ILE A 26 8.80 2.70 -23.08
C ILE A 26 8.33 1.85 -21.88
N PRO A 27 8.95 2.00 -20.70
CA PRO A 27 8.54 1.26 -19.50
C PRO A 27 7.19 1.77 -19.00
N ASP A 28 6.62 1.08 -18.01
CA ASP A 28 5.44 1.61 -17.31
C ASP A 28 5.81 2.91 -16.60
N LEU A 29 5.15 4.00 -17.00
CA LEU A 29 5.42 5.35 -16.50
C LEU A 29 5.01 5.52 -15.03
N THR A 30 4.23 4.58 -14.49
CA THR A 30 3.72 4.57 -13.11
C THR A 30 4.45 3.58 -12.21
N GLU A 31 5.37 2.79 -12.75
CA GLU A 31 6.08 1.71 -12.05
C GLU A 31 6.78 2.18 -10.78
N ILE A 32 7.35 3.40 -10.82
CA ILE A 32 8.04 3.95 -9.65
C ILE A 32 7.05 4.18 -8.50
N GLN A 33 5.85 4.68 -8.81
CA GLN A 33 4.83 5.02 -7.82
C GLN A 33 4.19 3.74 -7.27
N THR A 34 3.69 2.87 -8.16
CA THR A 34 3.05 1.62 -7.79
C THR A 34 4.02 0.67 -7.10
N GLY A 35 5.22 0.49 -7.66
CA GLY A 35 6.24 -0.38 -7.10
C GLY A 35 6.82 0.10 -5.78
N SER A 36 6.99 1.42 -5.58
CA SER A 36 7.45 1.92 -4.28
C SER A 36 6.41 1.72 -3.18
N TYR A 37 5.14 1.95 -3.47
CA TYR A 37 4.06 1.78 -2.50
C TYR A 37 3.81 0.31 -2.17
N GLU A 38 3.89 -0.58 -3.16
CA GLU A 38 3.81 -2.02 -2.95
C GLU A 38 4.94 -2.52 -2.03
N ARG A 39 6.19 -2.10 -2.27
CA ARG A 39 7.34 -2.43 -1.41
C ARG A 39 7.19 -1.87 -0.01
N PHE A 40 6.62 -0.67 0.14
CA PHE A 40 6.37 -0.05 1.44
C PHE A 40 5.33 -0.84 2.25
N LEU A 41 4.24 -1.29 1.61
CA LEU A 41 3.11 -1.94 2.29
C LEU A 41 3.25 -3.44 2.49
N GLN A 42 3.93 -4.16 1.59
CA GLN A 42 4.03 -5.63 1.58
C GLN A 42 2.70 -6.38 1.84
N TYR A 43 1.58 -5.81 1.38
CA TYR A 43 0.21 -6.24 1.71
C TYR A 43 -0.09 -7.70 1.34
N GLY A 44 0.46 -8.20 0.23
CA GLY A 44 0.26 -9.57 -0.24
C GLY A 44 1.16 -10.63 0.40
N ILE A 45 2.09 -10.23 1.29
CA ILE A 45 3.10 -11.11 1.85
C ILE A 45 2.70 -11.49 3.29
N PRO A 46 2.67 -12.79 3.64
CA PRO A 46 2.47 -13.23 5.03
C PRO A 46 3.51 -12.61 5.96
N GLY A 47 3.12 -12.20 7.16
CA GLY A 47 3.99 -11.46 8.10
C GLY A 47 5.36 -12.10 8.32
N GLU A 48 5.41 -13.43 8.45
CA GLU A 48 6.66 -14.20 8.64
C GLU A 48 7.64 -14.14 7.45
N LYS A 49 7.15 -13.81 6.26
CA LYS A 49 7.92 -13.75 5.01
C LYS A 49 8.21 -12.33 4.55
N ARG A 50 7.80 -11.32 5.32
CA ARG A 50 8.05 -9.92 4.95
C ARG A 50 9.53 -9.60 5.07
N ALA A 51 10.02 -8.85 4.10
CA ALA A 51 11.36 -8.29 4.14
C ALA A 51 11.39 -7.14 5.14
N ASP A 52 12.56 -6.89 5.73
CA ASP A 52 12.79 -5.78 6.66
C ASP A 52 12.91 -4.44 5.91
N ILE A 53 11.79 -4.01 5.31
CA ILE A 53 11.63 -2.77 4.54
C ILE A 53 10.24 -2.15 4.76
N GLY A 54 10.12 -0.85 4.51
CA GLY A 54 8.82 -0.17 4.54
C GLY A 54 8.22 -0.12 5.95
N ILE A 55 6.94 -0.49 6.08
CA ILE A 55 6.26 -0.53 7.38
C ILE A 55 6.96 -1.52 8.34
N GLU A 56 7.40 -2.67 7.82
CA GLU A 56 8.04 -3.71 8.63
C GLU A 56 9.31 -3.18 9.31
N SER A 57 10.17 -2.47 8.56
CA SER A 57 11.41 -1.93 9.11
C SER A 57 11.18 -0.82 10.12
N VAL A 58 10.21 0.06 9.87
CA VAL A 58 9.87 1.13 10.82
C VAL A 58 9.38 0.56 12.15
N LEU A 59 8.54 -0.48 12.12
CA LEU A 59 8.07 -1.13 13.35
C LEU A 59 9.21 -1.86 14.07
N ARG A 60 10.09 -2.55 13.34
CA ARG A 60 11.26 -3.22 13.92
C ARG A 60 12.31 -2.25 14.48
N GLU A 61 12.38 -1.03 13.95
CA GLU A 61 13.26 0.03 14.46
C GLU A 61 12.72 0.63 15.76
N ILE A 62 11.40 0.85 15.85
CA ILE A 62 10.77 1.46 17.02
C ILE A 62 10.69 0.48 18.21
N PHE A 63 10.48 -0.82 17.94
CA PHE A 63 10.33 -1.84 18.97
C PHE A 63 11.62 -2.66 19.15
N PRO A 64 11.95 -3.09 20.39
CA PRO A 64 11.12 -3.07 21.59
C PRO A 64 11.12 -1.71 22.31
N ILE A 65 10.02 -1.42 23.01
CA ILE A 65 9.91 -0.27 23.93
C ILE A 65 9.95 -0.82 25.36
N GLU A 66 10.90 -0.34 26.18
CA GLU A 66 11.08 -0.78 27.56
C GLU A 66 10.71 0.34 28.54
N SER A 67 10.13 -0.02 29.70
CA SER A 67 9.90 0.93 30.78
C SER A 67 11.22 1.34 31.44
N TYR A 68 11.24 2.50 32.11
CA TYR A 68 12.44 3.04 32.76
C TYR A 68 13.07 2.08 33.79
N ASP A 69 12.23 1.35 34.51
CA ASP A 69 12.60 0.34 35.51
C ASP A 69 12.84 -1.06 34.92
N LYS A 70 12.68 -1.22 33.59
CA LYS A 70 12.81 -2.49 32.84
C LYS A 70 11.85 -3.60 33.30
N SER A 71 10.79 -3.27 34.03
CA SER A 71 9.77 -4.23 34.46
C SER A 71 8.79 -4.60 33.34
N LEU A 72 8.62 -3.72 32.35
CA LEU A 72 7.72 -3.90 31.21
C LEU A 72 8.48 -3.77 29.90
N ARG A 73 8.17 -4.65 28.95
CA ARG A 73 8.72 -4.61 27.60
C ARG A 73 7.61 -4.86 26.58
N LEU A 74 7.43 -3.91 25.66
CA LEU A 74 6.47 -3.99 24.57
C LEU A 74 7.21 -4.42 23.30
N GLU A 75 6.80 -5.53 22.72
CA GLU A 75 7.43 -6.14 21.56
C GLU A 75 6.47 -6.19 20.39
N TYR A 76 7.00 -5.92 19.20
CA TYR A 76 6.27 -6.08 17.95
C TYR A 76 6.35 -7.53 17.46
N LEU A 77 5.19 -8.13 17.13
CA LEU A 77 5.11 -9.48 16.59
C LEU A 77 4.93 -9.47 15.07
N ARG A 78 3.89 -8.75 14.60
CA ARG A 78 3.50 -8.65 13.18
C ARG A 78 2.51 -7.51 12.97
N TYR A 79 2.34 -7.05 11.74
CA TYR A 79 1.27 -6.12 11.37
C TYR A 79 0.30 -6.77 10.39
N GLU A 80 -0.93 -6.29 10.37
CA GLU A 80 -1.97 -6.71 9.46
C GLU A 80 -2.62 -5.50 8.79
N LEU A 81 -2.80 -5.61 7.48
CA LEU A 81 -3.55 -4.65 6.68
C LEU A 81 -4.84 -5.35 6.26
N GLY A 82 -5.95 -4.96 6.87
CA GLY A 82 -7.24 -5.58 6.62
C GLY A 82 -7.84 -5.21 5.27
N LYS A 83 -9.09 -5.64 5.06
CA LYS A 83 -9.87 -5.26 3.88
C LYS A 83 -10.38 -3.82 4.02
N PRO A 84 -10.50 -3.07 2.91
CA PRO A 84 -11.10 -1.75 2.94
C PRO A 84 -12.54 -1.86 3.44
N ARG A 85 -12.99 -0.89 4.25
CA ARG A 85 -14.34 -0.90 4.83
C ARG A 85 -15.42 -0.44 3.85
N TYR A 86 -15.03 0.34 2.86
CA TYR A 86 -15.91 0.98 1.88
C TYR A 86 -15.27 0.86 0.49
N GLU A 87 -16.08 0.95 -0.55
CA GLU A 87 -15.61 1.01 -1.93
C GLU A 87 -15.16 2.43 -2.32
N PRO A 88 -14.32 2.60 -3.36
CA PRO A 88 -13.81 3.92 -3.77
C PRO A 88 -14.89 4.96 -4.04
N ASP A 89 -16.02 4.55 -4.62
CA ASP A 89 -17.11 5.47 -4.95
C ASP A 89 -17.91 5.91 -3.71
N GLU A 90 -18.06 5.03 -2.72
CA GLU A 90 -18.65 5.39 -1.43
C GLU A 90 -17.76 6.38 -0.68
N CYS A 91 -16.44 6.14 -0.68
CA CYS A 91 -15.48 7.06 -0.08
C CYS A 91 -15.55 8.46 -0.72
N ARG A 92 -15.69 8.54 -2.06
CA ARG A 92 -15.85 9.81 -2.77
C ARG A 92 -17.13 10.54 -2.35
N GLN A 93 -18.25 9.83 -2.27
CA GLN A 93 -19.56 10.43 -1.91
C GLN A 93 -19.57 10.93 -0.45
N LEU A 94 -19.02 10.13 0.45
CA LEU A 94 -19.03 10.39 1.90
C LEU A 94 -17.84 11.22 2.38
N ARG A 95 -16.93 11.63 1.49
CA ARG A 95 -15.67 12.33 1.80
C ARG A 95 -14.80 11.56 2.80
N LEU A 96 -14.74 10.24 2.65
CA LEU A 96 -13.90 9.33 3.43
C LEU A 96 -12.60 9.03 2.68
N THR A 97 -11.61 8.51 3.41
CA THR A 97 -10.37 7.99 2.80
C THR A 97 -10.56 6.53 2.43
N TYR A 98 -10.28 6.17 1.17
CA TYR A 98 -10.25 4.77 0.72
C TYR A 98 -8.95 4.12 1.20
N GLY A 99 -9.05 3.32 2.26
CA GLY A 99 -7.88 2.76 2.95
C GLY A 99 -8.14 1.40 3.60
N ARG A 100 -7.05 0.74 3.97
CA ARG A 100 -7.03 -0.53 4.69
C ARG A 100 -6.81 -0.28 6.19
N PRO A 101 -7.58 -0.91 7.08
CA PRO A 101 -7.33 -0.82 8.50
C PRO A 101 -5.99 -1.46 8.82
N PHE A 102 -5.11 -0.68 9.42
CA PHE A 102 -3.76 -1.05 9.84
C PHE A 102 -3.75 -1.38 11.32
N LYS A 103 -3.37 -2.61 11.60
CA LYS A 103 -3.33 -3.17 12.94
C LYS A 103 -1.96 -3.77 13.22
N VAL A 104 -1.52 -3.68 14.46
CA VAL A 104 -0.26 -4.29 14.91
C VAL A 104 -0.54 -5.25 16.06
N TRP A 105 0.14 -6.40 16.02
CA TRP A 105 0.12 -7.38 17.09
C TRP A 105 1.31 -7.11 17.97
N LEU A 106 1.02 -6.78 19.24
CA LEU A 106 2.04 -6.43 20.22
C LEU A 106 1.99 -7.43 21.37
N ARG A 107 3.16 -7.75 21.92
CA ARG A 107 3.30 -8.52 23.15
C ARG A 107 3.81 -7.60 24.25
N LEU A 108 3.05 -7.48 25.33
CA LEU A 108 3.52 -6.86 26.56
C LEU A 108 4.06 -7.95 27.49
N THR A 109 5.38 -7.97 27.64
CA THR A 109 6.09 -8.86 28.57
C THR A 109 6.10 -8.22 29.95
N LYS A 110 5.37 -8.87 30.88
CA LYS A 110 5.32 -8.64 32.34
C LYS A 110 5.35 -10.02 33.03
N GLU A 111 5.03 -10.11 34.33
CA GLU A 111 4.93 -11.41 35.04
C GLU A 111 4.11 -12.48 34.30
N GLN A 112 3.06 -12.05 33.59
CA GLN A 112 2.30 -12.86 32.64
C GLN A 112 2.22 -12.13 31.29
N PRO A 113 2.80 -12.68 30.21
CA PRO A 113 2.79 -12.02 28.91
C PRO A 113 1.37 -11.92 28.36
N VAL A 114 1.04 -10.75 27.81
CA VAL A 114 -0.25 -10.49 27.16
C VAL A 114 0.03 -10.11 25.71
N GLU A 115 -0.70 -10.73 24.78
CA GLU A 115 -0.67 -10.39 23.37
C GLU A 115 -1.99 -9.76 22.96
N GLU A 116 -1.92 -8.63 22.27
CA GLU A 116 -3.11 -7.91 21.85
C GLU A 116 -2.92 -7.29 20.46
N GLU A 117 -4.03 -7.21 19.73
CA GLU A 117 -4.11 -6.52 18.44
C GLU A 117 -4.54 -5.07 18.66
N VAL A 118 -3.72 -4.13 18.22
CA VAL A 118 -3.99 -2.69 18.33
C VAL A 118 -4.23 -2.10 16.96
N TYR A 119 -5.38 -1.43 16.79
CA TYR A 119 -5.68 -0.65 15.59
C TYR A 119 -4.97 0.72 15.66
N LEU A 120 -4.15 1.02 14.66
CA LEU A 120 -3.38 2.27 14.60
C LEU A 120 -3.98 3.30 13.63
N GLY A 121 -4.80 2.89 12.67
CA GLY A 121 -5.42 3.79 11.71
C GLY A 121 -5.72 3.10 10.38
N ASP A 122 -6.04 3.89 9.37
CA ASP A 122 -6.22 3.41 8.00
C ASP A 122 -5.04 3.83 7.13
N ILE A 123 -4.53 2.89 6.34
CA ILE A 123 -3.49 3.15 5.33
C ILE A 123 -4.18 3.31 3.97
N PRO A 124 -4.04 4.45 3.29
CA PRO A 124 -4.67 4.69 2.00
C PRO A 124 -4.30 3.63 0.96
N ILE A 125 -5.19 3.40 -0.01
CA ILE A 125 -4.91 2.50 -1.14
C ILE A 125 -4.65 3.34 -2.37
N MET A 126 -3.54 3.05 -3.04
CA MET A 126 -3.19 3.66 -4.32
C MET A 126 -4.20 3.22 -5.40
N LEU A 127 -4.74 4.19 -6.14
CA LEU A 127 -5.73 3.95 -7.20
C LEU A 127 -5.15 4.32 -8.56
N GLY A 128 -5.29 3.43 -9.55
CA GLY A 128 -4.78 3.67 -10.90
C GLY A 128 -3.26 3.67 -10.94
N GLY A 129 -2.68 4.75 -11.45
CA GLY A 129 -1.23 4.90 -11.65
C GLY A 129 -0.46 5.54 -10.49
N GLY A 130 -1.12 5.82 -9.36
CA GLY A 130 -0.59 6.63 -8.26
C GLY A 130 -1.67 7.37 -7.51
#